data_AF-A0A090S7Z1-F1
#
_entry.id   AF-A0A090S7Z1-F1
#
_cell.length_a   1.000
_cell.length_b   1.000
_cell.length_c   1.000
_cell.angle_alpha   90.00
_cell.angle_beta   90.00
_cell.angle_gamma   90.00
#
_symmetry.space_group_name_H-M   'P 1'
#
loop_
_entity.id
_entity.type
_entity.pdbx_description
1 polymer ?
#
loop_
_entity_poly.entity_id
_entity_poly.type
_entity_poly.pdbx_seq_one_letter_code
_entity_poly.pdbx_strand_id
1 'polypeptide(L)'
;MIEDNAVTEDDEKLAQLMAADDVCHACQPIRHCNSDEIQYQYITLRYGEKKDHSVFALDISDTVRAALDLFALYLAVRQTQFELETFHPDLLNNLMFSMNACTLLRPEGKHFIDQLAQHYKRPMSMLIPSLHLTQGEATNPASKALLERLEDRFHSVCFDVHLP
;
A
#
# COMPACT_ATOMS: atom_id res chain seq x y z
N MET A 1 -11.65 11.39 -8.98
CA MET A 1 -11.88 10.35 -7.95
C MET A 1 -12.04 8.98 -8.62
N ILE A 2 -12.05 7.87 -7.87
CA ILE A 2 -12.30 6.52 -8.43
C ILE A 2 -13.61 6.48 -9.22
N GLU A 3 -14.64 7.18 -8.73
CA GLU A 3 -15.93 7.39 -9.40
C GLU A 3 -15.80 7.96 -10.83
N ASP A 4 -14.92 8.94 -11.04
CA ASP A 4 -14.75 9.59 -12.35
C ASP A 4 -13.95 8.74 -13.36
N ASN A 5 -13.40 7.61 -12.93
CA ASN A 5 -12.52 6.75 -13.73
C ASN A 5 -13.03 5.31 -13.85
N ALA A 6 -14.25 5.02 -13.38
CA ALA A 6 -14.81 3.69 -13.43
C ALA A 6 -15.12 3.29 -14.88
N VAL A 7 -14.56 2.15 -15.31
CA VAL A 7 -14.77 1.60 -16.66
C VAL A 7 -15.17 0.14 -16.65
N THR A 8 -14.98 -0.58 -15.55
CA THR A 8 -15.44 -1.97 -15.35
C THR A 8 -16.55 -2.07 -14.31
N GLU A 9 -17.31 -3.18 -14.30
CA GLU A 9 -18.30 -3.45 -13.25
C GLU A 9 -17.68 -3.45 -11.85
N ASP A 10 -16.45 -3.95 -11.72
CA ASP A 10 -15.72 -3.98 -10.45
C ASP A 10 -15.19 -2.59 -10.05
N ASP A 11 -14.91 -1.69 -11.00
CA ASP A 11 -14.62 -0.29 -10.70
C ASP A 11 -15.85 0.42 -10.11
N GLU A 12 -17.02 0.23 -10.72
CA GLU A 12 -18.29 0.80 -10.23
C GLU A 12 -18.64 0.27 -8.85
N LYS A 13 -18.47 -1.04 -8.65
CA LYS A 13 -18.65 -1.68 -7.35
C LYS A 13 -17.71 -1.10 -6.30
N LEU A 14 -16.41 -0.95 -6.60
CA LEU A 14 -15.47 -0.34 -5.67
C LEU A 14 -15.86 1.10 -5.32
N ALA A 15 -16.26 1.89 -6.31
CA ALA A 15 -16.73 3.25 -6.11
C ALA A 15 -17.94 3.30 -5.18
N GLN A 16 -18.94 2.44 -5.39
CA GLN A 16 -20.12 2.33 -4.52
C GLN A 16 -19.75 1.95 -3.09
N LEU A 17 -18.87 0.96 -2.91
CA LEU A 17 -18.39 0.53 -1.59
C LEU A 17 -17.67 1.67 -0.86
N MET A 18 -16.84 2.44 -1.55
CA MET A 18 -16.15 3.59 -0.95
C MET A 18 -17.12 4.73 -0.61
N ALA A 19 -18.10 5.01 -1.47
CA ALA A 19 -19.12 6.04 -1.24
C ALA A 19 -20.06 5.69 -0.08
N ALA A 20 -20.30 4.40 0.15
CA ALA A 20 -21.11 3.88 1.26
C ALA A 20 -20.34 3.74 2.60
N ASP A 21 -19.03 4.05 2.62
CA ASP A 21 -18.14 3.79 3.77
C ASP A 21 -18.05 2.29 4.17
N ASP A 22 -18.27 1.40 3.19
CA ASP A 22 -18.20 -0.06 3.36
C ASP A 22 -16.77 -0.61 3.20
N VAL A 23 -15.81 0.25 2.83
CA VAL A 23 -14.40 -0.09 2.76
C VAL A 23 -13.70 0.39 4.03
N CYS A 24 -12.99 -0.51 4.69
CA CYS A 24 -12.19 -0.16 5.86
C CYS A 24 -10.79 -0.78 5.77
N HIS A 25 -9.87 -0.28 6.59
CA HIS A 25 -8.58 -0.91 6.73
C HIS A 25 -8.61 -1.99 7.81
N ALA A 26 -7.76 -2.99 7.64
CA ALA A 26 -7.49 -4.03 8.62
C ALA A 26 -5.97 -4.19 8.77
N CYS A 27 -5.52 -4.39 10.01
CA CYS A 27 -4.12 -4.67 10.31
C CYS A 27 -3.97 -6.13 10.76
N GLN A 28 -3.01 -6.84 10.17
CA GLN A 28 -2.73 -8.24 10.46
C GLN A 28 -1.28 -8.38 10.95
N PRO A 29 -1.00 -8.98 12.12
CA PRO A 29 0.37 -9.17 12.57
C PRO A 29 1.07 -10.22 11.71
N ILE A 30 2.30 -9.93 11.29
CA ILE A 30 3.22 -10.90 10.69
C ILE A 30 4.26 -11.27 11.75
N ARG A 31 4.43 -12.57 11.98
CA ARG A 31 5.14 -13.11 13.13
C ARG A 31 6.29 -14.01 12.72
N HIS A 32 7.32 -14.04 13.56
CA HIS A 32 8.34 -15.07 13.46
C HIS A 32 7.76 -16.44 13.82
N CYS A 33 7.89 -17.43 12.92
CA CYS A 33 7.34 -18.77 13.14
C CYS A 33 7.85 -19.47 14.41
N ASN A 34 9.07 -19.13 14.86
CA ASN A 34 9.73 -19.81 15.97
C ASN A 34 9.44 -19.17 17.34
N SER A 35 9.21 -17.84 17.39
CA SER A 35 9.02 -17.10 18.64
C SER A 35 7.61 -16.53 18.83
N ASP A 36 6.78 -16.56 17.78
CA ASP A 36 5.48 -15.87 17.71
C ASP A 36 5.58 -14.34 17.92
N GLU A 37 6.79 -13.78 17.97
CA GLU A 37 7.01 -12.34 18.07
C GLU A 37 6.53 -11.65 16.80
N ILE A 38 5.81 -10.53 16.98
CA ILE A 38 5.37 -9.69 15.87
C ILE A 38 6.60 -9.00 15.29
N GLN A 39 6.85 -9.24 14.01
CA GLN A 39 7.94 -8.60 13.27
C GLN A 39 7.47 -7.30 12.61
N TYR A 40 6.25 -7.32 12.06
CA TYR A 40 5.60 -6.15 11.44
C TYR A 40 4.08 -6.35 11.43
N GLN A 41 3.35 -5.28 11.14
CA GLN A 41 1.91 -5.31 10.88
C GLN A 41 1.64 -5.09 9.40
N TYR A 42 0.74 -5.86 8.81
CA TYR A 42 0.30 -5.70 7.42
C TYR A 42 -1.03 -4.96 7.38
N ILE A 43 -1.06 -3.78 6.76
CA ILE A 43 -2.28 -3.02 6.52
C ILE A 43 -2.85 -3.35 5.14
N THR A 44 -4.14 -3.64 5.09
CA THR A 44 -4.88 -3.90 3.85
C THR A 44 -6.27 -3.30 3.91
N LEU A 45 -6.93 -3.21 2.76
CA LEU A 45 -8.28 -2.67 2.60
C LEU A 45 -9.27 -3.81 2.36
N ARG A 46 -10.37 -3.80 3.11
CA ARG A 46 -11.37 -4.87 3.11
C ARG A 46 -12.79 -4.33 3.08
N TYR A 47 -13.69 -5.13 2.54
CA TYR A 47 -15.12 -4.82 2.42
C TYR A 47 -16.00 -6.06 2.70
N GLY A 48 -17.31 -5.85 2.84
CA GLY A 48 -18.31 -6.89 3.14
C GLY A 48 -18.70 -6.95 4.61
N GLU A 49 -19.79 -7.66 4.94
CA GLU A 49 -20.41 -7.70 6.27
C GLU A 49 -19.43 -8.07 7.40
N LYS A 50 -18.42 -8.92 7.11
CA LYS A 50 -17.37 -9.29 8.07
C LYS A 50 -15.97 -8.88 7.61
N LYS A 51 -15.88 -7.97 6.63
CA LYS A 51 -14.61 -7.44 6.10
C LYS A 51 -13.71 -8.58 5.61
N ASP A 52 -14.34 -9.59 5.03
CA ASP A 52 -13.76 -10.85 4.60
C ASP A 52 -13.06 -10.70 3.25
N HIS A 53 -13.55 -9.77 2.42
CA HIS A 53 -13.10 -9.58 1.05
C HIS A 53 -12.03 -8.50 0.96
N SER A 54 -10.98 -8.77 0.19
CA SER A 54 -9.96 -7.77 -0.15
C SER A 54 -10.43 -6.94 -1.35
N VAL A 55 -10.35 -5.62 -1.26
CA VAL A 55 -10.58 -4.75 -2.43
C VAL A 55 -9.51 -4.99 -3.52
N PHE A 56 -8.35 -5.51 -3.15
CA PHE A 56 -7.29 -5.82 -4.09
C PHE A 56 -7.59 -7.05 -4.96
N ALA A 57 -8.56 -7.86 -4.58
CA ALA A 57 -9.00 -9.03 -5.35
C ALA A 57 -10.04 -8.70 -6.44
N LEU A 58 -10.52 -7.45 -6.53
CA LEU A 58 -11.42 -7.00 -7.59
C LEU A 58 -10.67 -6.84 -8.92
N ASP A 59 -11.34 -7.16 -10.03
CA ASP A 59 -10.84 -6.97 -11.40
C ASP A 59 -11.10 -5.53 -11.88
N ILE A 60 -10.38 -4.61 -11.26
CA ILE A 60 -10.46 -3.17 -11.51
C ILE A 60 -9.48 -2.72 -12.59
N SER A 61 -9.82 -1.64 -13.29
CA SER A 61 -8.98 -1.06 -14.33
C SER A 61 -7.64 -0.55 -13.79
N ASP A 62 -6.63 -0.48 -14.67
CA ASP A 62 -5.28 0.00 -14.33
C ASP A 62 -5.26 1.40 -13.72
N THR A 63 -6.20 2.26 -14.08
CA THR A 63 -6.32 3.62 -13.52
C THR A 63 -6.87 3.57 -12.11
N VAL A 64 -7.94 2.82 -11.89
CA VAL A 64 -8.54 2.64 -10.55
C VAL A 64 -7.59 1.88 -9.62
N ARG A 65 -6.86 0.89 -10.13
CA ARG A 65 -5.80 0.19 -9.39
C ARG A 65 -4.72 1.13 -8.90
N ALA A 66 -4.21 2.00 -9.77
CA ALA A 66 -3.19 2.96 -9.38
C ALA A 66 -3.71 3.97 -8.33
N ALA A 67 -4.96 4.42 -8.45
CA ALA A 67 -5.58 5.28 -7.46
C ALA A 67 -5.72 4.57 -6.09
N LEU A 68 -6.14 3.29 -6.10
CA LEU A 68 -6.27 2.47 -4.91
C LEU A 68 -4.90 2.22 -4.22
N ASP A 69 -3.86 1.94 -5.01
CA ASP A 69 -2.48 1.78 -4.53
C ASP A 69 -1.97 3.04 -3.83
N LEU A 70 -2.18 4.23 -4.43
CA LEU A 70 -1.80 5.51 -3.81
C LEU A 70 -2.61 5.82 -2.54
N PHE A 71 -3.90 5.47 -2.54
CA PHE A 71 -4.75 5.58 -1.36
C PHE A 71 -4.27 4.67 -0.23
N ALA A 72 -3.88 3.42 -0.53
CA ALA A 72 -3.35 2.49 0.46
C ALA A 72 -2.03 2.99 1.07
N LEU A 73 -1.11 3.53 0.25
CA LEU A 73 0.10 4.19 0.74
C LEU A 73 -0.23 5.38 1.66
N TYR A 74 -1.16 6.24 1.25
CA TYR A 74 -1.57 7.38 2.08
C TYR A 74 -2.15 6.93 3.42
N LEU A 75 -3.02 5.93 3.39
CA LEU A 75 -3.62 5.35 4.59
C LEU A 75 -2.56 4.79 5.53
N ALA A 76 -1.57 4.06 5.01
CA ALA A 76 -0.45 3.54 5.81
C ALA A 76 0.33 4.69 6.49
N VAL A 77 0.64 5.76 5.75
CA VAL A 77 1.28 6.96 6.31
C VAL A 77 0.45 7.58 7.43
N ARG A 78 -0.87 7.72 7.23
CA ARG A 78 -1.77 8.31 8.22
C ARG A 78 -1.92 7.44 9.46
N GLN A 79 -2.02 6.12 9.29
CA GLN A 79 -2.07 5.17 10.40
C GLN A 79 -0.79 5.26 11.25
N THR A 80 0.38 5.19 10.62
CA THR A 80 1.66 5.28 11.34
C THR A 80 1.87 6.65 11.99
N GLN A 81 1.44 7.75 11.35
CA GLN A 81 1.48 9.08 11.97
C GLN A 81 0.64 9.12 13.26
N PHE A 82 -0.59 8.60 13.20
CA PHE A 82 -1.46 8.52 14.37
C PHE A 82 -0.84 7.68 15.50
N GLU A 83 -0.26 6.53 15.16
CA GLU A 83 0.42 5.66 16.12
C GLU A 83 1.62 6.34 16.79
N LEU A 84 2.44 7.04 16.00
CA LEU A 84 3.58 7.84 16.48
C LEU A 84 3.17 8.97 17.44
N GLU A 85 1.98 9.54 17.26
CA GLU A 85 1.43 10.60 18.11
C GLU A 85 0.75 10.05 19.38
N THR A 86 0.34 8.79 19.36
CA THR A 86 -0.53 8.20 20.39
C THR A 86 0.21 7.26 21.34
N PHE A 87 1.17 6.48 20.83
CA PHE A 87 1.81 5.41 21.60
C PHE A 87 3.30 5.67 21.87
N HIS A 88 3.84 4.96 22.86
CA HIS A 88 5.28 4.97 23.10
C HIS A 88 6.01 4.30 21.91
N PRO A 89 7.13 4.85 21.40
CA PRO A 89 7.84 4.32 20.22
C PRO A 89 8.19 2.83 20.31
N ASP A 90 8.56 2.34 21.51
CA ASP A 90 8.91 0.94 21.73
C ASP A 90 7.75 -0.06 21.55
N LEU A 91 6.51 0.43 21.47
CA LEU A 91 5.32 -0.39 21.24
C LEU A 91 4.93 -0.45 19.76
N LEU A 92 5.60 0.32 18.91
CA LEU A 92 5.26 0.44 17.50
C LEU A 92 5.97 -0.63 16.69
N ASN A 93 5.22 -1.27 15.80
CA ASN A 93 5.76 -2.17 14.81
C ASN A 93 5.88 -1.41 13.48
N ASN A 94 6.83 -1.81 12.64
CA ASN A 94 6.85 -1.34 11.26
C ASN A 94 5.59 -1.81 10.53
N LEU A 95 5.08 -0.97 9.63
CA LEU A 95 3.81 -1.19 8.94
C LEU A 95 4.07 -1.53 7.47
N MET A 96 3.74 -2.76 7.07
CA MET A 96 3.81 -3.24 5.71
C MET A 96 2.50 -2.98 4.97
N PHE A 97 2.58 -2.61 3.69
CA PHE A 97 1.43 -2.47 2.80
C PHE A 97 1.79 -2.97 1.39
N SER A 98 0.81 -3.41 0.60
CA SER A 98 1.05 -3.87 -0.77
C SER A 98 0.65 -2.82 -1.81
N MET A 99 1.40 -2.74 -2.91
CA MET A 99 1.03 -1.95 -4.09
C MET A 99 1.74 -2.44 -5.35
N ASN A 100 1.27 -2.05 -6.54
CA ASN A 100 1.99 -2.31 -7.77
C ASN A 100 3.15 -1.33 -7.95
N ALA A 101 4.33 -1.84 -8.35
CA ALA A 101 5.49 -1.00 -8.61
C ALA A 101 5.23 0.00 -9.75
N CYS A 102 4.45 -0.39 -10.76
CA CYS A 102 4.13 0.46 -11.90
C CYS A 102 3.36 1.72 -11.52
N THR A 103 2.57 1.69 -10.43
CA THR A 103 1.88 2.87 -9.89
C THR A 103 2.89 3.97 -9.56
N LEU A 104 4.04 3.62 -8.98
CA LEU A 104 5.10 4.57 -8.64
C LEU A 104 5.97 4.98 -9.84
N LEU A 105 5.89 4.29 -10.97
CA LEU A 105 6.56 4.68 -12.20
C LEU A 105 5.80 5.77 -12.96
N ARG A 106 4.49 5.90 -12.73
CA ARG A 106 3.64 6.96 -13.31
C ARG A 106 4.04 8.35 -12.79
N PRO A 107 3.87 9.42 -13.59
CA PRO A 107 4.16 10.79 -13.14
C PRO A 107 3.48 11.16 -11.82
N GLU A 108 2.22 10.78 -11.67
CA GLU A 108 1.41 11.05 -10.49
C GLU A 108 1.95 10.32 -9.27
N GLY A 109 2.33 9.03 -9.42
CA GLY A 109 2.92 8.25 -8.33
C GLY A 109 4.28 8.80 -7.88
N LYS A 110 5.13 9.21 -8.84
CA LYS A 110 6.40 9.89 -8.53
C LYS A 110 6.19 11.20 -7.77
N HIS A 111 5.25 12.02 -8.22
CA HIS A 111 4.93 13.28 -7.55
C HIS A 111 4.39 13.04 -6.15
N PHE A 112 3.48 12.07 -6.01
CA PHE A 112 2.83 11.75 -4.74
C PHE A 112 3.83 11.28 -3.67
N ILE A 113 4.73 10.37 -4.03
CA ILE A 113 5.73 9.89 -3.07
C ILE A 113 6.74 10.97 -2.68
N ASP A 114 7.05 11.91 -3.58
CA ASP A 114 7.90 13.07 -3.28
C ASP A 114 7.20 14.01 -2.28
N GLN A 115 5.91 14.28 -2.45
CA GLN A 115 5.13 15.07 -1.49
C GLN A 115 5.05 14.39 -0.12
N LEU A 116 4.79 13.08 -0.09
CA LEU A 116 4.76 12.34 1.18
C LEU A 116 6.11 12.40 1.89
N ALA A 117 7.22 12.22 1.18
CA ALA A 117 8.56 12.27 1.78
C ALA A 117 8.90 13.66 2.36
N GLN A 118 8.37 14.73 1.76
CA GLN A 118 8.56 16.10 2.25
C GLN A 118 7.79 16.36 3.56
N HIS A 119 6.58 15.81 3.71
CA HIS A 119 5.69 16.13 4.82
C HIS A 119 5.63 15.06 5.92
N TYR A 120 5.90 13.81 5.59
CA TYR A 120 5.70 12.64 6.45
C TYR A 120 6.95 11.76 6.56
N LYS A 121 8.13 12.37 6.60
CA LYS A 121 9.41 11.65 6.66
C LYS A 121 9.46 10.60 7.78
N ARG A 122 8.98 10.96 8.98
CA ARG A 122 9.03 10.05 10.14
C ARG A 122 8.09 8.85 9.98
N PRO A 123 6.79 9.01 9.66
CA PRO A 123 5.93 7.86 9.35
C PRO A 123 6.47 6.99 8.23
N MET A 124 6.92 7.60 7.12
CA MET A 124 7.44 6.84 5.98
C MET A 124 8.62 5.96 6.37
N SER A 125 9.50 6.43 7.26
CA SER A 125 10.65 5.64 7.72
C SER A 125 10.31 4.36 8.50
N MET A 126 9.03 4.15 8.85
CA MET A 126 8.52 2.93 9.48
C MET A 126 7.68 2.06 8.54
N LEU A 127 7.42 2.52 7.32
CA LEU A 127 6.64 1.76 6.36
C LEU A 127 7.53 0.78 5.58
N ILE A 128 6.94 -0.36 5.20
CA ILE A 128 7.55 -1.40 4.37
C ILE A 128 6.64 -1.63 3.15
N PRO A 129 6.87 -0.99 1.99
CA PRO A 129 6.17 -1.36 0.77
C PRO A 129 6.50 -2.80 0.34
N SER A 130 5.48 -3.64 0.17
CA SER A 130 5.55 -4.88 -0.60
C SER A 130 5.14 -4.60 -2.04
N LEU A 131 6.11 -4.57 -2.94
CA LEU A 131 5.91 -4.21 -4.33
C LEU A 131 5.62 -5.45 -5.18
N HIS A 132 4.46 -5.43 -5.85
CA HIS A 132 4.16 -6.36 -6.92
C HIS A 132 4.86 -5.91 -8.20
N LEU A 133 5.67 -6.79 -8.76
CA LEU A 133 6.38 -6.62 -10.02
C LEU A 133 5.99 -7.72 -10.98
N THR A 134 5.59 -7.35 -12.20
CA THR A 134 5.55 -8.29 -13.32
C THR A 134 6.97 -8.65 -13.78
N GLN A 135 7.11 -9.75 -14.52
CA GLN A 135 8.42 -10.19 -15.04
C GLN A 135 9.09 -9.12 -15.93
N GLY A 136 8.30 -8.40 -16.73
CA GLY A 136 8.80 -7.29 -17.56
C GLY A 136 9.27 -6.10 -16.72
N GLU A 137 8.58 -5.80 -15.62
CA GLU A 137 8.96 -4.71 -14.72
C GLU A 137 10.19 -5.02 -13.89
N ALA A 138 10.37 -6.27 -13.46
CA ALA A 138 11.54 -6.70 -12.70
C ALA A 138 12.85 -6.50 -13.48
N THR A 139 12.79 -6.52 -14.81
CA THR A 139 13.96 -6.32 -15.69
C THR A 139 14.08 -4.90 -16.24
N ASN A 140 13.11 -4.02 -15.93
CA ASN A 140 13.07 -2.64 -16.44
C ASN A 140 14.05 -1.74 -15.65
N PRO A 141 14.99 -1.03 -16.33
CA PRO A 141 15.90 -0.09 -15.67
C PRO A 141 15.20 1.00 -14.86
N ALA A 142 14.01 1.44 -15.28
CA ALA A 142 13.22 2.44 -14.55
C ALA A 142 12.73 1.90 -13.20
N SER A 143 12.39 0.61 -13.13
CA SER A 143 12.04 -0.06 -11.86
C SER A 143 13.24 -0.08 -10.93
N LYS A 144 14.44 -0.42 -11.43
CA LYS A 144 15.66 -0.39 -10.62
C LYS A 144 15.92 0.99 -10.02
N ALA A 145 15.86 2.05 -10.84
CA ALA A 145 16.03 3.42 -10.37
C ALA A 145 14.93 3.86 -9.38
N LEU A 146 13.70 3.35 -9.52
CA LEU A 146 12.65 3.55 -8.54
C LEU A 146 13.04 2.94 -7.19
N LEU A 147 13.51 1.68 -7.17
CA LEU A 147 13.87 0.98 -5.93
C LEU A 147 14.96 1.69 -5.15
N GLU A 148 16.00 2.16 -5.83
CA GLU A 148 17.07 2.97 -5.22
C GLU A 148 16.49 4.25 -4.56
N ARG A 149 15.47 4.87 -5.14
CA ARG A 149 14.80 6.04 -4.54
C ARG A 149 13.92 5.70 -3.34
N LEU A 150 13.46 4.47 -3.21
CA LEU A 150 12.58 4.02 -2.12
C LEU A 150 13.36 3.67 -0.86
N GLU A 151 14.58 3.14 -1.01
CA GLU A 151 15.44 2.74 0.11
C GLU A 151 15.74 3.91 1.07
N ASP A 152 15.86 5.14 0.55
CA ASP A 152 16.10 6.34 1.38
C ASP A 152 14.86 6.85 2.13
N ARG A 153 13.68 6.28 1.85
CA ARG A 153 12.38 6.81 2.33
C ARG A 153 11.66 5.88 3.29
N PHE A 154 11.84 4.58 3.10
CA PHE A 154 11.10 3.53 3.79
C PHE A 154 12.00 2.73 4.74
N HIS A 155 11.40 2.00 5.67
CA HIS A 155 12.15 1.12 6.57
C HIS A 155 12.90 0.03 5.79
N SER A 156 12.21 -0.57 4.82
CA SER A 156 12.69 -1.62 3.92
C SER A 156 11.75 -1.70 2.73
N VAL A 157 12.16 -2.34 1.64
CA VAL A 157 11.30 -2.63 0.48
C VAL A 157 11.26 -4.14 0.28
N CYS A 158 10.06 -4.69 0.18
CA CYS A 158 9.81 -6.11 -0.08
C CYS A 158 9.25 -6.32 -1.49
N PHE A 159 9.38 -7.54 -2.01
CA PHE A 159 8.88 -7.90 -3.32
C PHE A 159 7.99 -9.13 -3.22
N ASP A 160 6.78 -9.02 -3.76
CA ASP A 160 5.88 -10.15 -3.92
C ASP A 160 6.10 -10.76 -5.31
N VAL A 161 6.89 -11.83 -5.34
CA VAL A 161 7.24 -12.54 -6.59
C VAL A 161 6.17 -13.60 -6.87
N HIS A 162 5.43 -13.41 -7.97
CA HIS A 162 4.52 -14.44 -8.48
C HIS A 162 5.31 -15.33 -9.45
N LEU A 163 5.55 -16.57 -9.04
CA LEU A 163 6.12 -17.59 -9.92
C LEU A 163 4.99 -18.17 -10.79
N PRO A 164 5.25 -18.43 -12.09
CA PRO A 164 4.28 -19.04 -13.00
C PRO A 164 3.89 -20.46 -12.61
#